data_AF-K6Y1G3-F1
#
_entry.id   AF-K6Y1G3-F1
#
_cell.length_a   1.000
_cell.length_b   1.000
_cell.length_c   1.000
_cell.angle_alpha   90.00
_cell.angle_beta   90.00
_cell.angle_gamma   90.00
#
_symmetry.space_group_name_H-M   'P 1'
#
loop_
_entity.id
_entity.type
_entity.pdbx_description
1 polymer ?
#
loop_
_entity_poly.entity_id
_entity_poly.type
_entity_poly.pdbx_seq_one_letter_code
_entity_poly.pdbx_strand_id
1 'polypeptide(L)'
;MCGLCIEGVFLSGWKNGTFSPTNMLEAPDFMGKEVEAAHLVSELVSTGTTSVEGLLSHYAKYPIIVWSLYYVARQTPLKQEHLTICDTHLREQKLLRAMSDSPWKRFEEDFPLVTEFLDNITITEINKHYDNALLDEIERCLLSIHADGYYKWEASSPMQDIFNFSIIELHESEKSELFVDWPLELFMLAETLLRLRPNSWVLSLVLSIDLAAQFDSYYPAWRRYIANHFFEVLSPTAFLPLGNSLPLMVISALAQRHIDNKVRISQLLAIVESRKSDEQIFPEQLAHELRDTFERL
;
A
#
# COMPACT_ATOMS: atom_id res chain seq x y z
N MET A 1 -14.21 -8.49 -14.43
CA MET A 1 -12.96 -8.07 -13.76
C MET A 1 -12.71 -8.97 -12.55
N CYS A 2 -11.51 -9.32 -12.03
CA CYS A 2 -11.26 -9.47 -10.56
C CYS A 2 -10.29 -8.35 -10.06
N GLY A 3 -10.52 -7.61 -8.95
CA GLY A 3 -9.75 -6.36 -8.63
C GLY A 3 -8.23 -6.53 -8.62
N LEU A 4 -7.81 -7.78 -8.37
CA LEU A 4 -6.44 -8.24 -8.29
C LEU A 4 -5.86 -8.69 -9.66
N CYS A 5 -6.68 -8.81 -10.69
CA CYS A 5 -6.28 -9.04 -12.09
C CYS A 5 -5.49 -7.82 -12.65
N ILE A 6 -5.75 -6.60 -12.14
CA ILE A 6 -4.98 -5.39 -12.46
C ILE A 6 -3.55 -5.47 -11.89
N GLU A 7 -3.36 -6.14 -10.75
CA GLU A 7 -2.04 -6.23 -10.14
C GLU A 7 -1.06 -6.96 -11.07
N GLY A 8 -1.50 -7.98 -11.82
CA GLY A 8 -0.63 -8.68 -12.77
C GLY A 8 -0.14 -7.77 -13.90
N VAL A 9 -1.05 -6.97 -14.46
CA VAL A 9 -0.72 -5.94 -15.47
C VAL A 9 0.28 -4.94 -14.90
N PHE A 10 0.06 -4.53 -13.66
CA PHE A 10 0.91 -3.57 -13.00
C PHE A 10 2.30 -4.13 -12.68
N LEU A 11 2.39 -5.33 -12.11
CA LEU A 11 3.66 -5.98 -11.81
C LEU A 11 4.49 -6.27 -13.07
N SER A 12 3.86 -6.43 -14.24
CA SER A 12 4.58 -6.55 -15.51
C SER A 12 5.40 -5.31 -15.89
N GLY A 13 5.12 -4.15 -15.27
CA GLY A 13 5.92 -2.94 -15.40
C GLY A 13 7.35 -3.05 -14.82
N TRP A 14 7.57 -4.01 -13.91
CA TRP A 14 8.89 -4.27 -13.33
C TRP A 14 9.78 -5.08 -14.28
N LYS A 15 11.01 -4.61 -14.46
CA LYS A 15 12.09 -5.36 -15.11
C LYS A 15 13.40 -5.11 -14.39
N ASN A 16 14.08 -6.17 -13.96
CA ASN A 16 15.40 -6.11 -13.33
C ASN A 16 15.47 -5.04 -12.20
N GLY A 17 14.52 -5.07 -11.26
CA GLY A 17 14.54 -4.16 -10.13
C GLY A 17 14.13 -2.72 -10.45
N THR A 18 13.64 -2.47 -11.67
CA THR A 18 13.21 -1.14 -12.11
C THR A 18 11.77 -1.18 -12.63
N PHE A 19 10.91 -0.32 -12.09
CA PHE A 19 9.56 -0.13 -12.59
C PHE A 19 9.53 0.89 -13.73
N SER A 20 8.84 0.57 -14.81
CA SER A 20 8.45 1.54 -15.83
C SER A 20 7.03 1.27 -16.33
N PRO A 21 6.16 2.30 -16.37
CA PRO A 21 4.84 2.17 -17.00
C PRO A 21 4.90 1.69 -18.45
N THR A 22 5.99 1.99 -19.17
CA THR A 22 6.17 1.56 -20.58
C THR A 22 6.35 0.06 -20.76
N ASN A 23 6.67 -0.65 -19.68
CA ASN A 23 6.86 -2.11 -19.70
C ASN A 23 5.56 -2.87 -19.44
N MET A 24 4.51 -2.19 -19.00
CA MET A 24 3.23 -2.83 -18.69
C MET A 24 2.62 -3.45 -19.95
N LEU A 25 2.15 -4.69 -19.83
CA LEU A 25 1.62 -5.47 -20.95
C LEU A 25 0.40 -4.82 -21.63
N GLU A 26 -0.41 -4.11 -20.84
CA GLU A 26 -1.56 -3.35 -21.30
C GLU A 26 -1.81 -2.15 -20.36
N ALA A 27 -2.60 -1.18 -20.84
CA ALA A 27 -3.07 -0.11 -19.99
C ALA A 27 -4.16 -0.68 -19.05
N PRO A 28 -3.99 -0.67 -17.72
CA PRO A 28 -4.99 -1.22 -16.83
C PRO A 28 -6.23 -0.33 -16.87
N ASP A 29 -7.40 -0.96 -16.93
CA ASP A 29 -8.67 -0.26 -16.85
C ASP A 29 -9.00 0.06 -15.39
N PHE A 30 -8.39 1.14 -14.87
CA PHE A 30 -8.70 1.66 -13.55
C PHE A 30 -9.99 2.48 -13.60
N MET A 31 -10.86 2.28 -12.61
CA MET A 31 -11.99 3.19 -12.39
C MET A 31 -11.49 4.47 -11.70
N GLY A 32 -10.85 5.34 -12.46
CA GLY A 32 -10.45 6.67 -11.99
C GLY A 32 -8.96 6.95 -12.14
N LYS A 33 -8.67 8.18 -12.55
CA LYS A 33 -7.31 8.66 -12.81
C LYS A 33 -6.47 8.83 -11.54
N GLU A 34 -7.11 9.02 -10.39
CA GLU A 34 -6.43 9.16 -9.10
C GLU A 34 -5.94 7.80 -8.58
N VAL A 35 -6.77 6.77 -8.71
CA VAL A 35 -6.41 5.38 -8.40
C VAL A 35 -5.23 4.93 -9.27
N GLU A 36 -5.31 5.19 -10.58
CA GLU A 36 -4.20 4.94 -11.52
C GLU A 36 -2.91 5.65 -11.08
N ALA A 37 -3.00 6.94 -10.75
CA ALA A 37 -1.85 7.73 -10.32
C ALA A 37 -1.24 7.18 -9.02
N ALA A 38 -2.06 6.81 -8.04
CA ALA A 38 -1.58 6.25 -6.77
C ALA A 38 -0.85 4.92 -6.98
N HIS A 39 -1.36 4.05 -7.85
CA HIS A 39 -0.65 2.85 -8.26
C HIS A 39 0.70 3.19 -8.89
N LEU A 40 0.72 3.87 -10.03
CA LEU A 40 1.92 4.13 -10.83
C LEU A 40 3.00 4.85 -10.02
N VAL A 41 2.62 5.90 -9.31
CA VAL A 41 3.56 6.73 -8.58
C VAL A 41 4.21 5.97 -7.42
N SER A 42 3.46 5.09 -6.72
CA SER A 42 4.00 4.30 -5.61
C SER A 42 5.14 3.34 -6.01
N GLU A 43 5.09 2.76 -7.21
CA GLU A 43 6.18 1.89 -7.70
C GLU A 43 7.32 2.69 -8.32
N LEU A 44 6.99 3.80 -9.01
CA LEU A 44 8.00 4.70 -9.55
C LEU A 44 8.93 5.21 -8.44
N VAL A 45 8.39 5.65 -7.30
CA VAL A 45 9.25 6.10 -6.19
C VAL A 45 10.05 4.97 -5.55
N SER A 46 9.58 3.72 -5.67
CA SER A 46 10.27 2.53 -5.16
C SER A 46 11.50 2.13 -5.98
N THR A 47 11.62 2.62 -7.22
CA THR A 47 12.69 2.26 -8.17
C THR A 47 14.00 3.04 -7.95
N GLY A 48 14.00 4.09 -7.12
CA GLY A 48 15.20 4.86 -6.77
C GLY A 48 15.84 5.69 -7.89
N THR A 49 15.44 5.51 -9.15
CA THR A 49 15.93 6.29 -10.31
C THR A 49 14.96 7.37 -10.80
N THR A 50 13.77 7.43 -10.20
CA THR A 50 12.72 8.38 -10.57
C THR A 50 13.10 9.80 -10.16
N SER A 51 13.16 10.71 -11.14
CA SER A 51 13.40 12.13 -10.89
C SER A 51 12.12 12.86 -10.49
N VAL A 52 12.30 13.94 -9.72
CA VAL A 52 11.21 14.85 -9.35
C VAL A 52 10.52 15.42 -10.59
N GLU A 53 11.28 15.84 -11.59
CA GLU A 53 10.76 16.39 -12.84
C GLU A 53 9.98 15.33 -13.66
N GLY A 54 10.40 14.06 -13.60
CA GLY A 54 9.68 12.94 -14.22
C GLY A 54 8.32 12.70 -13.57
N LEU A 55 8.24 12.77 -12.24
CA LEU A 55 6.98 12.67 -11.50
C LEU A 55 6.06 13.85 -11.82
N LEU A 56 6.59 15.08 -11.78
CA LEU A 56 5.79 16.28 -12.00
C LEU A 56 5.23 16.37 -13.42
N SER A 57 6.00 15.99 -14.44
CA SER A 57 5.54 16.05 -15.84
C SER A 57 4.29 15.20 -16.13
N HIS A 58 4.07 14.12 -15.39
CA HIS A 58 2.96 13.19 -15.62
C HIS A 58 1.88 13.25 -14.53
N TYR A 59 2.27 13.58 -13.29
CA TYR A 59 1.41 13.40 -12.11
C TYR A 59 1.23 14.67 -11.26
N ALA A 60 1.75 15.83 -11.67
CA ALA A 60 1.65 17.07 -10.89
C ALA A 60 0.21 17.51 -10.56
N LYS A 61 -0.80 17.04 -11.30
CA LYS A 61 -2.21 17.38 -11.06
C LYS A 61 -2.88 16.49 -9.99
N TYR A 62 -2.24 15.40 -9.56
CA TYR A 62 -2.83 14.46 -8.61
C TYR A 62 -2.28 14.70 -7.20
N PRO A 63 -3.12 14.71 -6.15
CA PRO A 63 -2.70 14.98 -4.77
C PRO A 63 -1.59 14.06 -4.25
N ILE A 64 -1.58 12.79 -4.68
CA ILE A 64 -0.58 11.80 -4.26
C ILE A 64 0.87 12.24 -4.53
N ILE A 65 1.08 13.18 -5.46
CA ILE A 65 2.39 13.75 -5.77
C ILE A 65 3.08 14.33 -4.53
N VAL A 66 2.33 14.83 -3.54
CA VAL A 66 2.89 15.41 -2.32
C VAL A 66 3.66 14.35 -1.52
N TRP A 67 3.06 13.18 -1.29
CA TRP A 67 3.74 12.07 -0.63
C TRP A 67 4.95 11.58 -1.43
N SER A 68 4.85 11.56 -2.75
CA SER A 68 5.92 11.06 -3.63
C SER A 68 7.12 11.99 -3.68
N LEU A 69 6.88 13.29 -3.76
CA LEU A 69 7.93 14.30 -3.66
C LEU A 69 8.57 14.27 -2.28
N TYR A 70 7.79 14.06 -1.21
CA TYR A 70 8.34 13.84 0.11
C TYR A 70 9.25 12.60 0.16
N TYR A 71 8.82 11.50 -0.47
CA TYR A 71 9.60 10.27 -0.55
C TYR A 71 10.95 10.50 -1.23
N VAL A 72 10.94 11.14 -2.40
CA VAL A 72 12.15 11.45 -3.17
C VAL A 72 13.01 12.54 -2.49
N ALA A 73 12.39 13.46 -1.74
CA ALA A 73 13.07 14.54 -1.01
C ALA A 73 14.13 14.06 0.00
N ARG A 74 14.02 12.79 0.42
CA ARG A 74 15.02 12.12 1.27
C ARG A 74 16.39 12.03 0.62
N GLN A 75 16.42 11.97 -0.71
CA GLN A 75 17.63 11.79 -1.50
C GLN A 75 18.03 13.07 -2.22
N THR A 76 17.05 13.87 -2.65
CA THR A 76 17.28 15.11 -3.42
C THR A 76 16.47 16.27 -2.84
N PRO A 77 17.10 17.38 -2.41
CA PRO A 77 16.37 18.54 -1.91
C PRO A 77 15.36 19.10 -2.91
N LEU A 78 14.16 19.46 -2.43
CA LEU A 78 13.13 20.08 -3.26
C LEU A 78 13.41 21.56 -3.50
N LYS A 79 13.12 22.04 -4.70
CA LYS A 79 13.14 23.46 -5.07
C LYS A 79 11.85 24.14 -4.61
N GLN A 80 11.87 25.47 -4.52
CA GLN A 80 10.71 26.26 -4.13
C GLN A 80 9.48 26.00 -5.02
N GLU A 81 9.70 25.79 -6.33
CA GLU A 81 8.61 25.46 -7.27
C GLU A 81 7.90 24.15 -6.93
N HIS A 82 8.63 23.14 -6.43
CA HIS A 82 8.06 21.87 -5.99
C HIS A 82 7.23 22.06 -4.72
N LEU A 83 7.73 22.87 -3.77
CA LEU A 83 7.02 23.18 -2.53
C LEU A 83 5.68 23.87 -2.80
N THR A 84 5.66 24.84 -3.73
CA THR A 84 4.42 25.53 -4.13
C THR A 84 3.36 24.57 -4.68
N ILE A 85 3.77 23.56 -5.45
CA ILE A 85 2.86 22.51 -5.95
C ILE A 85 2.31 21.70 -4.77
N CYS A 86 3.16 21.31 -3.82
CA CYS A 86 2.73 20.57 -2.65
C CYS A 86 1.74 21.36 -1.79
N ASP A 87 2.03 22.63 -1.51
CA ASP A 87 1.17 23.49 -0.71
C ASP A 87 -0.20 23.71 -1.37
N THR A 88 -0.23 23.75 -2.71
CA THR A 88 -1.48 23.84 -3.47
C THR A 88 -2.37 22.61 -3.24
N HIS A 89 -1.81 21.41 -3.42
CA HIS A 89 -2.54 20.16 -3.19
C HIS A 89 -2.98 19.98 -1.74
N LEU A 90 -2.11 20.27 -0.77
CA LEU A 90 -2.43 20.17 0.65
C LEU A 90 -3.58 21.11 1.04
N ARG A 91 -3.57 22.34 0.51
CA ARG A 91 -4.65 23.31 0.73
C ARG A 91 -5.96 22.85 0.08
N GLU A 92 -5.92 22.31 -1.13
CA GLU A 92 -7.11 21.79 -1.80
C GLU A 92 -7.71 20.60 -1.04
N GLN A 93 -6.87 19.65 -0.62
CA GLN A 93 -7.30 18.50 0.18
C GLN A 93 -7.90 18.91 1.53
N LYS A 94 -7.32 19.92 2.20
CA LYS A 94 -7.92 20.50 3.40
C LYS A 94 -9.33 21.04 3.15
N LEU A 95 -9.55 21.75 2.04
CA LEU A 95 -10.88 22.27 1.70
C LEU A 95 -11.87 21.13 1.42
N LEU A 96 -11.43 20.08 0.72
CA LEU A 96 -12.25 18.91 0.45
C LEU A 96 -12.64 18.17 1.74
N ARG A 97 -11.71 17.98 2.68
CA ARG A 97 -12.02 17.36 3.98
C ARG A 97 -13.03 18.17 4.80
N ALA A 98 -13.01 19.50 4.66
CA ALA A 98 -13.92 20.39 5.35
C ALA A 98 -15.35 20.40 4.76
N MET A 99 -15.58 19.83 3.57
CA MET A 99 -16.91 19.75 2.95
C MET A 99 -17.86 18.86 3.77
N SER A 100 -19.15 19.17 3.74
CA SER A 100 -20.17 18.49 4.56
C SER A 100 -20.41 17.03 4.18
N ASP A 101 -20.17 16.69 2.92
CA ASP A 101 -20.30 15.36 2.32
C ASP A 101 -18.98 14.58 2.31
N SER A 102 -17.90 15.13 2.88
CA SER A 102 -16.62 14.45 2.92
C SER A 102 -16.68 13.20 3.82
N PRO A 103 -16.16 12.04 3.38
CA PRO A 103 -16.02 10.87 4.25
C PRO A 103 -15.07 11.11 5.42
N TRP A 104 -14.27 12.17 5.40
CA TRP A 104 -13.43 12.58 6.55
C TRP A 104 -14.23 13.24 7.68
N LYS A 105 -15.46 13.69 7.45
CA LYS A 105 -16.27 14.32 8.51
C LYS A 105 -16.54 13.39 9.68
N ARG A 106 -16.74 12.09 9.43
CA ARG A 106 -16.89 11.09 10.52
C ARG A 106 -15.59 10.91 11.30
N PHE A 107 -14.43 11.01 10.64
CA PHE A 107 -13.13 10.87 11.30
C PHE A 107 -12.72 12.14 12.06
N GLU A 108 -13.28 13.30 11.74
CA GLU A 108 -12.97 14.56 12.43
C GLU A 108 -13.33 14.52 13.92
N GLU A 109 -14.49 13.94 14.25
CA GLU A 109 -14.94 13.82 15.64
C GLU A 109 -14.19 12.71 16.40
N ASP A 110 -13.92 11.58 15.74
CA ASP A 110 -13.30 10.40 16.36
C ASP A 110 -11.77 10.50 16.45
N PHE A 111 -11.13 11.25 15.54
CA PHE A 111 -9.69 11.39 15.40
C PHE A 111 -9.25 12.85 15.20
N PRO A 112 -9.47 13.72 16.22
CA PRO A 112 -9.17 15.15 16.13
C PRO A 112 -7.68 15.48 15.93
N LEU A 113 -6.76 14.70 16.51
CA LEU A 113 -5.31 14.89 16.32
C LEU A 113 -4.90 14.54 14.90
N VAL A 114 -5.50 13.50 14.31
CA VAL A 114 -5.27 13.14 12.90
C VAL A 114 -5.76 14.25 11.98
N THR A 115 -6.94 14.82 12.25
CA THR A 115 -7.46 15.96 11.49
C THR A 115 -6.55 17.17 11.60
N GLU A 116 -6.17 17.56 12.83
CA GLU A 116 -5.26 18.68 13.06
C GLU A 116 -3.92 18.47 12.33
N PHE A 117 -3.40 17.24 12.37
CA PHE A 117 -2.20 16.87 11.65
C PHE A 117 -2.35 17.04 10.14
N LEU A 118 -3.36 16.42 9.51
CA LEU A 118 -3.58 16.49 8.06
C LEU A 118 -3.86 17.92 7.58
N ASP A 119 -4.46 18.77 8.42
CA ASP A 119 -4.80 20.16 8.10
C ASP A 119 -3.64 21.15 8.19
N ASN A 120 -2.57 20.76 8.87
CA ASN A 120 -1.41 21.61 9.11
C ASN A 120 -0.10 21.02 8.58
N ILE A 121 -0.14 19.79 8.06
CA ILE A 121 1.05 19.14 7.52
C ILE A 121 1.61 19.90 6.34
N THR A 122 2.92 20.09 6.35
CA THR A 122 3.70 20.54 5.20
C THR A 122 4.73 19.50 4.85
N ILE A 123 5.19 19.49 3.60
CA ILE A 123 6.18 18.51 3.13
C ILE A 123 7.48 18.51 3.95
N THR A 124 7.85 19.66 4.49
CA THR A 124 9.05 19.81 5.33
C THR A 124 8.87 19.30 6.76
N GLU A 125 7.63 19.08 7.19
CA GLU A 125 7.29 18.76 8.57
C GLU A 125 6.97 17.30 8.80
N ILE A 126 6.78 16.51 7.75
CA ILE A 126 6.47 15.07 7.84
C ILE A 126 7.53 14.30 8.67
N ASN A 127 8.77 14.79 8.70
CA ASN A 127 9.89 14.21 9.47
C ASN A 127 10.06 14.77 10.89
N LYS A 128 9.25 15.74 11.32
CA LYS A 128 9.38 16.30 12.68
C LYS A 128 8.93 15.26 13.70
N HIS A 129 9.52 15.33 14.89
CA HIS A 129 9.05 14.50 16.01
C HIS A 129 7.62 14.94 16.36
N TYR A 130 6.70 13.99 16.32
CA TYR A 130 5.33 14.16 16.77
C TYR A 130 5.13 13.46 18.10
N ASP A 131 4.16 13.94 18.89
CA ASP A 131 3.79 13.31 20.15
C ASP A 131 3.25 11.88 19.91
N ASN A 132 3.50 10.97 20.86
CA ASN A 132 2.97 9.62 20.85
C ASN A 132 1.44 9.60 20.80
N ALA A 133 0.77 10.60 21.37
CA ALA A 133 -0.68 10.73 21.28
C ALA A 133 -1.18 10.78 19.83
N LEU A 134 -0.50 11.54 18.96
CA LEU A 134 -0.83 11.57 17.53
C LEU A 134 -0.56 10.20 16.89
N LEU A 135 0.59 9.58 17.16
CA LEU A 135 0.94 8.30 16.55
C LEU A 135 -0.05 7.18 16.96
N ASP A 136 -0.49 7.16 18.22
CA ASP A 136 -1.51 6.24 18.72
C ASP A 136 -2.87 6.49 18.05
N GLU A 137 -3.18 7.74 17.74
CA GLU A 137 -4.41 8.09 17.03
C GLU A 137 -4.36 7.77 15.53
N ILE A 138 -3.21 7.95 14.88
CA ILE A 138 -2.99 7.49 13.50
C ILE A 138 -3.19 5.97 13.42
N GLU A 139 -2.63 5.21 14.37
CA GLU A 139 -2.83 3.76 14.43
C GLU A 139 -4.31 3.39 14.59
N ARG A 140 -5.05 4.04 15.50
CA ARG A 140 -6.49 3.78 15.68
C ARG A 140 -7.31 4.18 14.45
N CYS A 141 -6.97 5.29 13.81
CA CYS A 141 -7.63 5.77 12.59
C CYS A 141 -7.43 4.77 11.45
N LEU A 142 -6.18 4.36 11.18
CA LEU A 142 -5.89 3.35 10.16
C LEU A 142 -6.58 2.02 10.47
N LEU A 143 -6.56 1.58 11.74
CA LEU A 143 -7.30 0.38 12.13
C LEU A 143 -8.79 0.52 11.83
N SER A 144 -9.43 1.66 12.17
CA SER A 144 -10.85 1.89 11.89
C SER A 144 -11.15 1.85 10.39
N ILE A 145 -10.30 2.48 9.57
CA ILE A 145 -10.45 2.51 8.10
C ILE A 145 -10.41 1.10 7.50
N HIS A 146 -9.58 0.21 8.06
CA HIS A 146 -9.45 -1.17 7.58
C HIS A 146 -10.38 -2.16 8.30
N ALA A 147 -10.86 -1.84 9.50
CA ALA A 147 -11.73 -2.70 10.32
C ALA A 147 -13.20 -2.68 9.88
N ASP A 148 -13.64 -1.66 9.14
CA ASP A 148 -14.97 -1.63 8.49
C ASP A 148 -15.15 -2.79 7.47
N GLY A 149 -14.09 -3.51 7.11
CA GLY A 149 -14.14 -4.82 6.44
C GLY A 149 -14.26 -5.96 7.46
N TYR A 150 -15.47 -6.23 7.98
CA TYR A 150 -15.66 -7.33 8.92
C TYR A 150 -15.75 -8.68 8.22
N TYR A 151 -15.08 -9.69 8.76
CA TYR A 151 -15.40 -11.09 8.52
C TYR A 151 -16.62 -11.49 9.36
N LYS A 152 -17.66 -12.05 8.75
CA LYS A 152 -18.75 -12.68 9.50
C LYS A 152 -18.35 -14.11 9.80
N TRP A 153 -18.26 -14.45 11.09
CA TRP A 153 -18.12 -15.83 11.52
C TRP A 153 -19.49 -16.50 11.49
N GLU A 154 -19.73 -17.39 10.54
CA GLU A 154 -20.88 -18.30 10.60
C GLU A 154 -20.38 -19.71 10.97
N ALA A 155 -20.78 -20.18 12.14
CA ALA A 155 -20.66 -21.60 12.46
C ALA A 155 -21.55 -22.39 11.51
N SER A 156 -20.97 -23.26 10.70
CA SER A 156 -21.74 -24.21 9.91
C SER A 156 -22.62 -25.06 10.83
N SER A 157 -23.91 -25.16 10.49
CA SER A 157 -24.85 -26.05 11.16
C SER A 157 -24.30 -27.48 11.14
N PRO A 158 -24.38 -28.24 12.26
CA PRO A 158 -23.73 -29.56 12.42
C PRO A 158 -24.36 -30.70 11.60
N MET A 159 -25.08 -30.41 10.51
CA MET A 159 -25.73 -31.40 9.66
C MET A 159 -25.35 -31.24 8.18
N GLN A 160 -24.06 -31.23 7.85
CA GLN A 160 -23.58 -31.60 6.50
C GLN A 160 -22.06 -31.90 6.46
N ASP A 161 -21.75 -33.18 6.62
CA ASP A 161 -20.68 -33.98 5.99
C ASP A 161 -19.29 -33.39 5.63
N ILE A 162 -18.29 -33.94 6.34
CA ILE A 162 -16.94 -34.38 5.91
C ILE A 162 -15.83 -33.31 5.70
N PHE A 163 -16.15 -32.03 5.51
CA PHE A 163 -15.10 -30.99 5.48
C PHE A 163 -15.50 -29.77 6.33
N ASN A 164 -15.19 -29.81 7.63
CA ASN A 164 -15.27 -28.65 8.51
C ASN A 164 -14.18 -27.63 8.16
N PHE A 165 -14.40 -26.82 7.13
CA PHE A 165 -13.69 -25.56 6.98
C PHE A 165 -14.58 -24.46 7.53
N SER A 166 -14.07 -23.69 8.49
CA SER A 166 -14.66 -22.40 8.82
C SER A 166 -14.56 -21.54 7.57
N ILE A 167 -15.69 -21.27 6.92
CA ILE A 167 -15.73 -20.26 5.86
C ILE A 167 -15.72 -18.93 6.58
N ILE A 168 -14.58 -18.25 6.53
CA ILE A 168 -14.50 -16.85 6.94
C ILE A 168 -15.05 -16.06 5.75
N GLU A 169 -16.35 -15.77 5.75
CA GLU A 169 -16.94 -14.94 4.71
C GLU A 169 -16.62 -13.47 5.03
N LEU A 170 -15.92 -12.81 4.09
CA LEU A 170 -15.86 -11.36 4.05
C LEU A 170 -17.30 -10.85 3.94
N HIS A 171 -17.76 -10.11 4.94
CA HIS A 171 -19.01 -9.40 4.80
C HIS A 171 -18.84 -8.42 3.64
N GLU A 172 -19.81 -8.35 2.73
CA GLU A 172 -19.88 -7.34 1.66
C GLU A 172 -20.15 -5.93 2.24
N SER A 173 -19.46 -5.52 3.32
CA SER A 173 -19.51 -4.14 3.78
C SER A 173 -18.70 -3.25 2.84
N GLU A 174 -19.29 -2.08 2.59
CA GLU A 174 -18.83 -1.08 1.64
C GLU A 174 -17.34 -0.77 1.83
N LYS A 175 -16.59 -0.95 0.75
CA LYS A 175 -15.25 -0.42 0.60
C LYS A 175 -15.20 1.01 1.15
N SER A 176 -14.23 1.31 2.01
CA SER A 176 -14.04 2.70 2.43
C SER A 176 -13.74 3.55 1.20
N GLU A 177 -14.58 4.54 0.90
CA GLU A 177 -14.38 5.55 -0.15
C GLU A 177 -13.02 6.24 -0.02
N LEU A 178 -12.44 6.23 1.18
CA LEU A 178 -11.07 6.66 1.42
C LEU A 178 -10.07 5.98 0.51
N PHE A 179 -10.19 4.68 0.23
CA PHE A 179 -9.32 3.93 -0.69
C PHE A 179 -9.54 4.21 -2.18
N VAL A 180 -10.40 5.17 -2.52
CA VAL A 180 -10.60 5.68 -3.89
C VAL A 180 -10.12 7.10 -4.00
N ASP A 181 -10.67 7.96 -3.14
CA ASP A 181 -10.63 9.41 -3.34
C ASP A 181 -9.56 10.10 -2.50
N TRP A 182 -8.96 9.40 -1.53
CA TRP A 182 -8.07 10.00 -0.53
C TRP A 182 -6.68 9.35 -0.43
N PRO A 183 -5.98 9.08 -1.56
CA PRO A 183 -4.68 8.42 -1.53
C PRO A 183 -3.62 9.22 -0.79
N LEU A 184 -3.66 10.56 -0.86
CA LEU A 184 -2.64 11.37 -0.19
C LEU A 184 -2.67 11.12 1.33
N GLU A 185 -3.83 11.23 1.95
CA GLU A 185 -4.01 11.10 3.39
C GLU A 185 -3.53 9.76 3.90
N LEU A 186 -3.98 8.66 3.29
CA LEU A 186 -3.61 7.31 3.77
C LEU A 186 -2.13 7.01 3.59
N PHE A 187 -1.50 7.47 2.50
CA PHE A 187 -0.06 7.35 2.33
C PHE A 187 0.70 8.21 3.33
N MET A 188 0.24 9.41 3.65
CA MET A 188 0.89 10.33 4.60
C MET A 188 0.79 9.83 6.05
N LEU A 189 -0.37 9.31 6.46
CA LEU A 189 -0.56 8.67 7.77
C LEU A 189 0.35 7.46 7.93
N ALA A 190 0.35 6.58 6.93
CA ALA A 190 1.19 5.39 6.95
C ALA A 190 2.68 5.76 6.95
N GLU A 191 3.10 6.71 6.11
CA GLU A 191 4.47 7.21 6.06
C GLU A 191 4.96 7.73 7.41
N THR A 192 4.11 8.49 8.11
CA THR A 192 4.42 9.04 9.43
C THR A 192 4.71 7.92 10.44
N LEU A 193 3.89 6.87 10.43
CA LEU A 193 4.13 5.68 11.24
C LEU A 193 5.39 4.93 10.81
N LEU A 194 5.61 4.69 9.52
CA LEU A 194 6.80 3.98 9.04
C LEU A 194 8.10 4.65 9.48
N ARG A 195 8.11 5.98 9.61
CA ARG A 195 9.28 6.74 10.05
C ARG A 195 9.46 6.77 11.56
N LEU A 196 8.39 7.06 12.29
CA LEU A 196 8.47 7.37 13.72
C LEU A 196 8.16 6.15 14.59
N ARG A 197 7.46 5.16 14.04
CA ARG A 197 7.11 3.88 14.65
C ARG A 197 7.28 2.74 13.62
N PRO A 198 8.51 2.48 13.13
CA PRO A 198 8.79 1.57 12.01
C PRO A 198 8.32 0.12 12.21
N ASN A 199 8.06 -0.27 13.46
CA ASN A 199 7.54 -1.58 13.85
C ASN A 199 6.07 -1.51 14.31
N SER A 200 5.28 -0.57 13.76
CA SER A 200 3.85 -0.44 14.08
C SER A 200 3.12 -1.76 13.88
N TRP A 201 2.58 -2.31 14.97
CA TRP A 201 1.84 -3.56 14.92
C TRP A 201 0.53 -3.40 14.16
N VAL A 202 -0.08 -2.20 14.16
CA VAL A 202 -1.27 -1.91 13.37
C VAL A 202 -0.98 -2.03 11.89
N LEU A 203 0.10 -1.43 11.39
CA LEU A 203 0.48 -1.56 9.98
C LEU A 203 0.72 -3.04 9.60
N SER A 204 1.36 -3.82 10.48
CA SER A 204 1.51 -5.26 10.26
C SER A 204 0.18 -6.02 10.26
N LEU A 205 -0.76 -5.64 11.13
CA LEU A 205 -2.09 -6.24 11.20
C LEU A 205 -2.91 -5.93 9.96
N VAL A 206 -3.04 -4.66 9.58
CA VAL A 206 -3.87 -4.26 8.43
C VAL A 206 -3.33 -4.81 7.11
N LEU A 207 -2.01 -5.03 7.00
CA LEU A 207 -1.40 -5.75 5.88
C LEU A 207 -1.90 -7.20 5.76
N SER A 208 -2.31 -7.84 6.86
CA SER A 208 -2.83 -9.21 6.88
C SER A 208 -4.34 -9.29 6.68
N ILE A 209 -5.04 -8.15 6.74
CA ILE A 209 -6.48 -8.08 6.48
C ILE A 209 -6.67 -8.17 4.96
N ASP A 210 -7.45 -9.17 4.54
CA ASP A 210 -7.86 -9.27 3.16
C ASP A 210 -9.11 -8.42 2.96
N LEU A 211 -8.93 -7.19 2.48
CA LEU A 211 -10.06 -6.38 2.05
C LEU A 211 -10.46 -6.88 0.66
N ALA A 212 -11.76 -7.09 0.43
CA ALA A 212 -12.30 -7.32 -0.91
C ALA A 212 -12.07 -6.08 -1.78
N ALA A 213 -10.84 -5.88 -2.23
CA ALA A 213 -10.43 -4.74 -3.03
C ALA A 213 -10.96 -4.95 -4.46
N GLN A 214 -12.04 -4.24 -4.79
CA GLN A 214 -12.51 -4.10 -6.16
C GLN A 214 -11.50 -3.25 -6.97
N PHE A 215 -11.54 -3.31 -8.31
CA PHE A 215 -10.59 -2.69 -9.28
C PHE A 215 -10.26 -1.22 -9.06
N ASP A 216 -11.14 -0.55 -8.37
CA ASP A 216 -11.28 0.88 -8.25
C ASP A 216 -10.57 1.41 -6.99
N SER A 217 -9.62 0.65 -6.44
CA SER A 217 -8.96 0.93 -5.16
C SER A 217 -7.45 1.02 -5.30
N TYR A 218 -6.83 2.01 -4.65
CA TYR A 218 -5.37 2.06 -4.52
C TYR A 218 -4.83 1.24 -3.33
N TYR A 219 -5.71 0.55 -2.57
CA TYR A 219 -5.30 -0.31 -1.44
C TYR A 219 -4.18 -1.30 -1.80
N PRO A 220 -4.19 -1.99 -2.96
CA PRO A 220 -3.11 -2.91 -3.29
C PRO A 220 -1.76 -2.20 -3.43
N ALA A 221 -1.73 -0.98 -3.99
CA ALA A 221 -0.52 -0.16 -4.07
C ALA A 221 -0.01 0.25 -2.69
N TRP A 222 -0.92 0.71 -1.82
CA TRP A 222 -0.61 1.01 -0.43
C TRP A 222 -0.05 -0.23 0.30
N ARG A 223 -0.69 -1.39 0.16
CA ARG A 223 -0.28 -2.67 0.77
C ARG A 223 1.13 -3.07 0.34
N ARG A 224 1.45 -3.01 -0.96
CA ARG A 224 2.81 -3.31 -1.47
C ARG A 224 3.86 -2.32 -0.94
N TYR A 225 3.51 -1.04 -0.81
CA TYR A 225 4.38 -0.04 -0.22
C TYR A 225 4.74 -0.37 1.23
N ILE A 226 3.74 -0.62 2.09
CA ILE A 226 3.96 -0.93 3.51
C ILE A 226 4.66 -2.30 3.69
N ALA A 227 4.29 -3.31 2.90
CA ALA A 227 4.93 -4.62 2.94
C ALA A 227 6.43 -4.54 2.62
N ASN A 228 6.83 -3.69 1.68
CA ASN A 228 8.23 -3.50 1.33
C ASN A 228 9.04 -2.89 2.49
N HIS A 229 8.48 -1.92 3.21
CA HIS A 229 9.14 -1.38 4.40
C HIS A 229 9.39 -2.47 5.45
N PHE A 230 8.38 -3.28 5.79
CA PHE A 230 8.57 -4.36 6.76
C PHE A 230 9.56 -5.41 6.27
N PHE A 231 9.56 -5.72 4.98
CA PHE A 231 10.55 -6.62 4.40
C PHE A 231 11.98 -6.06 4.46
N GLU A 232 12.11 -4.74 4.43
CA GLU A 232 13.41 -4.07 4.54
C GLU A 232 13.93 -3.96 5.97
N VAL A 233 13.04 -3.72 6.93
CA VAL A 233 13.40 -3.39 8.33
C VAL A 233 13.40 -4.62 9.25
N LEU A 234 12.51 -5.59 9.02
CA LEU A 234 12.41 -6.77 9.88
C LEU A 234 13.48 -7.81 9.55
N SER A 235 13.91 -8.54 10.58
CA SER A 235 14.73 -9.74 10.38
C SER A 235 13.95 -10.83 9.62
N PRO A 236 14.63 -11.75 8.92
CA PRO A 236 13.95 -12.84 8.20
C PRO A 236 12.96 -13.64 9.05
N THR A 237 13.34 -13.92 10.30
CA THR A 237 12.48 -14.62 11.27
C THR A 237 11.27 -13.82 11.70
N ALA A 238 11.39 -12.49 11.83
CA ALA A 238 10.29 -11.62 12.21
C ALA A 238 9.33 -11.34 11.05
N PHE A 239 9.83 -11.30 9.82
CA PHE A 239 9.01 -11.11 8.63
C PHE A 239 8.22 -12.37 8.25
N LEU A 240 8.73 -13.57 8.54
CA LEU A 240 8.15 -14.84 8.09
C LEU A 240 6.64 -14.99 8.39
N PRO A 241 6.11 -14.71 9.61
CA PRO A 241 4.67 -14.79 9.88
C PRO A 241 3.85 -13.81 9.03
N LEU A 242 4.32 -12.57 8.89
CA LEU A 242 3.67 -11.55 8.07
C LEU A 242 3.68 -11.97 6.60
N GLY A 243 4.84 -12.38 6.06
CA GLY A 243 4.98 -12.90 4.70
C GLY A 243 4.07 -14.10 4.41
N ASN A 244 3.81 -14.94 5.42
CA ASN A 244 2.86 -16.05 5.35
C ASN A 244 1.38 -15.65 5.43
N SER A 245 1.07 -14.38 5.70
CA SER A 245 -0.30 -13.84 5.59
C SER A 245 -0.53 -12.98 4.34
N LEU A 246 0.53 -12.52 3.68
CA LEU A 246 0.41 -11.67 2.49
C LEU A 246 -0.07 -12.47 1.27
N PRO A 247 -0.83 -11.86 0.34
CA PRO A 247 -1.17 -12.44 -0.95
C PRO A 247 0.09 -12.67 -1.77
N LEU A 248 0.09 -13.71 -2.61
CA LEU A 248 1.23 -14.00 -3.46
C LEU A 248 1.56 -12.87 -4.44
N MET A 249 0.60 -12.02 -4.82
CA MET A 249 0.87 -10.83 -5.65
C MET A 249 1.77 -9.82 -4.95
N VAL A 250 1.58 -9.62 -3.64
CA VAL A 250 2.46 -8.77 -2.84
C VAL A 250 3.85 -9.40 -2.74
N ILE A 251 3.94 -10.72 -2.55
CA ILE A 251 5.23 -11.45 -2.52
C ILE A 251 5.96 -11.33 -3.86
N SER A 252 5.25 -11.46 -4.98
CA SER A 252 5.79 -11.26 -6.32
C SER A 252 6.34 -9.85 -6.51
N ALA A 253 5.60 -8.82 -6.05
CA ALA A 253 6.07 -7.44 -6.09
C ALA A 253 7.35 -7.21 -5.28
N LEU A 254 7.44 -7.79 -4.08
CA LEU A 254 8.64 -7.74 -3.26
C LEU A 254 9.82 -8.41 -3.98
N ALA A 255 9.60 -9.54 -4.64
CA ALA A 255 10.66 -10.21 -5.39
C ALA A 255 11.17 -9.36 -6.56
N GLN A 256 10.27 -8.70 -7.31
CA GLN A 256 10.65 -7.80 -8.40
C GLN A 256 11.51 -6.63 -7.91
N ARG A 257 11.14 -6.03 -6.77
CA ARG A 257 11.89 -4.92 -6.16
C ARG A 257 13.27 -5.34 -5.65
N HIS A 258 13.39 -6.57 -5.17
CA HIS A 258 14.62 -7.10 -4.57
C HIS A 258 15.31 -8.14 -5.46
N ILE A 259 15.11 -8.07 -6.78
CA ILE A 259 15.57 -9.08 -7.74
C ILE A 259 17.08 -9.31 -7.71
N ASP A 260 17.86 -8.29 -7.34
CA ASP A 260 19.32 -8.39 -7.25
C ASP A 260 19.82 -8.83 -5.85
N ASN A 261 18.91 -9.06 -4.90
CA ASN A 261 19.25 -9.44 -3.53
C ASN A 261 18.97 -10.92 -3.28
N LYS A 262 19.99 -11.75 -3.51
CA LYS A 262 19.92 -13.21 -3.37
C LYS A 262 19.38 -13.70 -2.02
N VAL A 263 19.72 -13.02 -0.92
CA VAL A 263 19.23 -13.38 0.43
C VAL A 263 17.73 -13.14 0.54
N ARG A 264 17.27 -11.97 0.07
CA ARG A 264 15.83 -11.62 0.07
C ARG A 264 15.02 -12.52 -0.85
N ILE A 265 15.52 -12.82 -2.04
CA ILE A 265 14.87 -13.76 -2.95
C ILE A 265 14.75 -15.16 -2.34
N SER A 266 15.80 -15.66 -1.69
CA SER A 266 15.75 -16.94 -0.97
C SER A 266 14.71 -16.96 0.15
N GLN A 267 14.58 -15.86 0.89
CA GLN A 267 13.57 -15.72 1.94
C GLN A 267 12.15 -15.76 1.37
N LEU A 268 11.89 -15.05 0.25
CA LEU A 268 10.59 -15.04 -0.41
C LEU A 268 10.28 -16.42 -1.01
N LEU A 269 11.26 -17.09 -1.62
CA LEU A 269 11.12 -18.45 -2.15
C LEU A 269 10.65 -19.42 -1.05
N ALA A 270 11.27 -19.37 0.14
CA ALA A 270 10.87 -20.22 1.27
C ALA A 270 9.42 -19.97 1.73
N ILE A 271 8.95 -18.71 1.68
CA ILE A 271 7.55 -18.36 1.95
C ILE A 271 6.64 -19.01 0.90
N VAL A 272 6.94 -18.83 -0.39
CA VAL A 272 6.12 -19.34 -1.50
C VAL A 272 6.06 -20.86 -1.50
N GLU A 273 7.18 -21.56 -1.31
CA GLU A 273 7.23 -23.03 -1.28
C GLU A 273 6.43 -23.64 -0.12
N SER A 274 6.18 -22.88 0.94
CA SER A 274 5.37 -23.32 2.07
C SER A 274 3.85 -23.17 1.84
N ARG A 275 3.43 -22.45 0.78
CA ARG A 275 2.01 -22.19 0.48
C ARG A 275 1.39 -23.37 -0.26
N LYS A 276 0.18 -23.77 0.19
CA LYS A 276 -0.59 -24.86 -0.43
C LYS A 276 -1.50 -24.39 -1.55
N SER A 277 -2.00 -23.16 -1.48
CA SER A 277 -2.89 -22.55 -2.47
C SER A 277 -2.97 -21.05 -2.23
N ASP A 278 -3.22 -20.31 -3.31
CA ASP A 278 -3.60 -18.90 -3.32
C ASP A 278 -4.64 -18.77 -4.45
N GLU A 279 -5.57 -17.84 -4.33
CA GLU A 279 -6.70 -17.73 -5.25
C GLU A 279 -6.28 -17.29 -6.66
N GLN A 280 -5.08 -16.73 -6.82
CA GLN A 280 -4.73 -15.92 -7.99
C GLN A 280 -3.39 -16.23 -8.64
N ILE A 281 -2.42 -16.68 -7.86
CA ILE A 281 -1.14 -17.17 -8.38
C ILE A 281 -0.96 -18.61 -7.96
N PHE A 282 -0.58 -19.48 -8.90
CA PHE A 282 -0.12 -20.82 -8.55
C PHE A 282 1.22 -20.72 -7.81
N PRO A 283 1.30 -21.14 -6.54
CA PRO A 283 2.55 -21.03 -5.77
C PRO A 283 3.72 -21.71 -6.48
N GLU A 284 3.45 -22.82 -7.18
CA GLU A 284 4.46 -23.56 -7.96
C GLU A 284 5.07 -22.72 -9.09
N GLN A 285 4.27 -21.93 -9.80
CA GLN A 285 4.74 -21.07 -10.88
C GLN A 285 5.65 -19.96 -10.31
N LEU A 286 5.19 -19.26 -9.27
CA LEU A 286 5.99 -18.20 -8.64
C LEU A 286 7.26 -18.77 -8.02
N ALA A 287 7.21 -19.95 -7.39
CA ALA A 287 8.41 -20.62 -6.86
C ALA A 287 9.41 -20.93 -7.96
N HIS A 288 8.95 -21.37 -9.14
CA HIS A 288 9.82 -21.60 -10.28
C HIS A 288 10.50 -20.31 -10.76
N GLU A 289 9.74 -19.22 -10.92
CA GLU A 289 10.28 -17.91 -11.32
C GLU A 289 11.32 -17.36 -10.32
N LEU A 290 11.06 -17.52 -9.02
CA LEU A 290 11.99 -17.12 -7.96
C LEU A 290 13.25 -17.99 -7.92
N ARG A 291 13.12 -19.29 -8.17
CA ARG A 291 14.26 -20.21 -8.24
C ARG A 291 15.17 -19.88 -9.41
N ASP A 292 14.59 -19.65 -10.59
CA ASP A 292 15.30 -19.19 -11.78
C ASP A 292 16.06 -17.89 -11.53
N THR A 293 15.44 -16.95 -10.82
CA THR A 293 16.07 -15.69 -10.42
C THR A 293 17.24 -15.94 -9.47
N PHE A 294 17.04 -16.74 -8.42
CA PHE A 294 18.06 -17.08 -7.44
C PHE A 294 19.30 -17.75 -8.05
N GLU A 295 19.09 -18.61 -9.05
CA GLU A 295 20.16 -19.33 -9.76
C GLU A 295 20.99 -18.42 -10.69
N ARG A 296 20.42 -17.30 -11.15
CA ARG A 296 21.11 -16.33 -12.02
C ARG A 296 21.98 -15.31 -11.26
N LEU A 297 21.70 -15.10 -9.97
CA LEU A 297 22.45 -14.21 -9.06
C LEU A 297 23.70 -14.89 -8.46
#